data_AF-A0A2S7K231-F1
#
_entry.id   AF-A0A2S7K231-F1
#
_cell.length_a   1.000
_cell.length_b   1.000
_cell.length_c   1.000
_cell.angle_alpha   90.00
_cell.angle_beta   90.00
_cell.angle_gamma   90.00
#
_symmetry.space_group_name_H-M   'P 1'
#
loop_
_entity.id
_entity.type
_entity.pdbx_description
1 polymer ?
#
loop_
_entity_poly.entity_id
_entity_poly.type
_entity_poly.pdbx_seq_one_letter_code
_entity_poly.pdbx_strand_id
1 'polypeptide(L)'
;METLRTPPRPAGPMKNARLRKAAGRTSPSSPLITTCFPRISRSGPIPGAGIVVRRVQIGEDGEGYSVEGTPAEAAGLGIMALSGGAPFDLVIAGINRGENTGLANLYSGTVNAAMEALVRGAPAIAVSQDAAYDDDFAFSAALTRKFADRVLKYGLPQGVMLNVNIPVDPRGVVIVPSRGLSVAVAGFDASEQEDGAVLYAPRMAAVNDMPDGDVRAYLERYVSVAPLALDRTSNDAFGELGWIGDVEF
;
A
#
# COMPACT_ATOMS: atom_id res chain seq x y z
N MET A 1 -1.71 49.64 -17.90
CA MET A 1 -1.02 48.39 -18.28
C MET A 1 -1.63 47.27 -17.45
N GLU A 2 -2.75 46.74 -17.94
CA GLU A 2 -3.38 45.53 -17.45
C GLU A 2 -2.51 44.32 -17.83
N THR A 3 -2.36 43.37 -16.92
CA THR A 3 -2.03 41.98 -17.28
C THR A 3 -3.11 41.07 -16.71
N LEU A 4 -3.84 40.48 -17.64
CA LEU A 4 -5.03 39.66 -17.46
C LEU A 4 -4.67 38.34 -16.75
N ARG A 5 -5.36 38.05 -15.64
CA ARG A 5 -5.43 36.69 -15.08
C ARG A 5 -6.51 35.92 -15.85
N THR A 6 -6.13 34.86 -16.55
CA THR A 6 -7.06 33.86 -17.07
C THR A 6 -7.53 32.94 -15.93
N PRO A 7 -8.84 32.67 -15.78
CA PRO A 7 -9.32 31.66 -14.85
C PRO A 7 -9.05 30.25 -15.40
N PRO A 8 -8.94 29.22 -14.53
CA PRO A 8 -8.78 27.85 -14.98
C PRO A 8 -10.02 27.43 -15.80
N ARG A 9 -9.78 26.78 -16.95
CA ARG A 9 -10.85 26.22 -17.78
C ARG A 9 -11.66 25.19 -16.96
N PRO A 10 -13.00 25.20 -17.05
CA PRO A 10 -13.77 24.07 -16.56
C PRO A 10 -13.43 22.85 -17.41
N ALA A 11 -13.10 21.73 -16.77
CA ALA A 11 -13.04 20.44 -17.43
C ALA A 11 -14.42 20.17 -18.04
N GLY A 12 -14.47 20.10 -19.37
CA GLY A 12 -15.71 19.81 -20.09
C GLY A 12 -16.29 18.45 -19.66
N PRO A 13 -17.61 18.25 -19.75
CA PRO A 13 -18.21 16.99 -19.34
C PRO A 13 -17.71 15.88 -20.27
N MET A 14 -16.94 14.93 -19.74
CA MET A 14 -16.71 13.67 -20.44
C MET A 14 -18.06 12.97 -20.61
N LYS A 15 -18.56 13.01 -21.84
CA LYS A 15 -19.71 12.24 -22.29
C LYS A 15 -19.34 10.75 -22.31
N ASN A 16 -19.55 10.07 -21.19
CA ASN A 16 -19.71 8.61 -21.15
C ASN A 16 -20.80 8.27 -20.11
N ALA A 17 -22.05 8.44 -20.52
CA ALA A 17 -23.25 8.28 -19.70
C ALA A 17 -23.61 6.81 -19.37
N ARG A 18 -22.64 5.90 -19.28
CA ARG A 18 -22.90 4.46 -19.02
C ARG A 18 -22.26 3.86 -17.76
N LEU A 19 -21.62 4.65 -16.89
CA LEU A 19 -21.02 4.14 -15.64
C LEU A 19 -21.54 4.83 -14.35
N ARG A 20 -22.65 5.55 -14.42
CA ARG A 20 -23.19 6.34 -13.28
C ARG A 20 -23.97 5.54 -12.22
N LYS A 21 -23.84 4.21 -12.17
CA LYS A 21 -24.56 3.38 -11.19
C LYS A 21 -23.63 2.36 -10.53
N ALA A 22 -22.59 2.85 -9.84
CA ALA A 22 -21.61 1.99 -9.17
C ALA A 22 -21.01 2.67 -7.93
N ALA A 23 -21.86 3.09 -7.00
CA ALA A 23 -21.47 3.34 -5.62
C ALA A 23 -22.67 2.93 -4.77
N GLY A 24 -22.57 1.79 -4.09
CA GLY A 24 -23.58 1.36 -3.12
C GLY A 24 -23.69 2.42 -2.04
N ARG A 25 -24.83 3.11 -1.98
CA ARG A 25 -25.13 4.05 -0.90
C ARG A 25 -25.52 3.23 0.33
N THR A 26 -24.65 3.16 1.33
CA THR A 26 -25.04 2.76 2.69
C THR A 26 -25.20 4.04 3.52
N SER A 27 -26.40 4.62 3.57
CA SER A 27 -26.75 5.82 4.35
C SER A 27 -26.03 7.14 3.97
N PRO A 28 -26.68 8.32 4.01
CA PRO A 28 -26.04 9.63 3.76
C PRO A 28 -24.94 10.02 4.78
N SER A 29 -24.80 9.28 5.89
CA SER A 29 -23.87 9.58 6.98
C SER A 29 -22.67 8.63 7.11
N SER A 30 -22.60 7.57 6.29
CA SER A 30 -21.48 6.63 6.33
C SER A 30 -20.46 6.94 5.22
N PRO A 31 -19.15 6.80 5.48
CA PRO A 31 -18.14 6.97 4.44
C PRO A 31 -18.36 5.97 3.30
N LEU A 32 -18.11 6.41 2.06
CA LEU A 32 -18.11 5.50 0.92
C LEU A 32 -16.86 4.62 1.00
N ILE A 33 -17.05 3.32 1.19
CA ILE A 33 -15.96 2.33 1.24
C ILE A 33 -15.98 1.55 -0.07
N THR A 34 -14.89 1.65 -0.83
CA THR A 34 -14.64 0.82 -2.01
C THR A 34 -13.55 -0.17 -1.67
N THR A 35 -13.92 -1.44 -1.55
CA THR A 35 -12.97 -2.51 -1.18
C THR A 35 -12.51 -3.24 -2.44
N CYS A 36 -11.19 -3.34 -2.65
CA CYS A 36 -10.59 -4.07 -3.78
C CYS A 36 -9.58 -5.09 -3.26
N PHE A 37 -9.64 -6.33 -3.75
CA PHE A 37 -8.70 -7.39 -3.37
C PHE A 37 -8.04 -8.01 -4.60
N PRO A 38 -6.70 -8.19 -4.60
CA PRO A 38 -6.01 -8.93 -5.64
C PRO A 38 -6.34 -10.43 -5.56
N ARG A 39 -6.62 -11.07 -6.70
CA ARG A 39 -6.87 -12.52 -6.80
C ARG A 39 -5.57 -13.33 -6.97
N ILE A 40 -4.48 -12.69 -7.41
CA ILE A 40 -3.19 -13.34 -7.64
C ILE A 40 -2.09 -12.46 -7.06
N SER A 41 -1.22 -13.01 -6.22
CA SER A 41 0.06 -12.38 -5.87
C SER A 41 1.01 -12.51 -7.06
N ARG A 42 0.81 -11.69 -8.08
CA ARG A 42 1.80 -11.47 -9.16
C ARG A 42 2.61 -10.21 -8.83
N SER A 43 3.89 -10.24 -9.19
CA SER A 43 4.75 -9.05 -9.23
C SER A 43 4.78 -8.51 -10.66
N GLY A 44 4.09 -7.41 -10.90
CA GLY A 44 4.19 -6.62 -12.14
C GLY A 44 2.99 -6.72 -13.09
N PRO A 45 2.71 -5.64 -13.83
CA PRO A 45 1.65 -5.63 -14.83
C PRO A 45 2.03 -6.51 -16.03
N ILE A 46 1.02 -7.07 -16.71
CA ILE A 46 1.19 -7.61 -18.08
C ILE A 46 0.85 -6.47 -19.04
N PRO A 47 1.82 -5.84 -19.73
CA PRO A 47 1.50 -4.81 -20.72
C PRO A 47 0.61 -5.39 -21.82
N GLY A 48 -0.56 -4.78 -22.04
CA GLY A 48 -1.45 -5.09 -23.17
C GLY A 48 -2.59 -6.10 -22.90
N ALA A 49 -2.63 -6.76 -21.75
CA ALA A 49 -3.79 -7.57 -21.33
C ALA A 49 -4.69 -6.74 -20.38
N GLY A 50 -6.00 -6.71 -20.63
CA GLY A 50 -6.95 -6.06 -19.73
C GLY A 50 -7.02 -6.76 -18.38
N ILE A 51 -7.30 -6.01 -17.31
CA ILE A 51 -7.47 -6.56 -15.95
C ILE A 51 -8.94 -6.94 -15.74
N VAL A 52 -9.18 -8.17 -15.32
CA VAL A 52 -10.54 -8.65 -15.01
C VAL A 52 -10.92 -8.21 -13.59
N VAL A 53 -12.08 -7.57 -13.48
CA VAL A 53 -12.65 -7.13 -12.20
C VAL A 53 -14.03 -7.78 -12.02
N ARG A 54 -14.28 -8.34 -10.84
CA ARG A 54 -15.56 -8.98 -10.48
C ARG A 54 -16.11 -8.37 -9.21
N ARG A 55 -17.41 -8.08 -9.16
CA ARG A 55 -18.06 -7.75 -7.89
C ARG A 55 -18.14 -8.99 -7.01
N VAL A 56 -17.93 -8.80 -5.72
CA VAL A 56 -17.98 -9.86 -4.70
C VAL A 56 -18.72 -9.36 -3.46
N GLN A 57 -19.44 -10.26 -2.80
CA GLN A 57 -20.01 -10.03 -1.48
C GLN A 57 -18.93 -10.24 -0.41
N ILE A 58 -18.88 -9.38 0.60
CA ILE A 58 -17.97 -9.42 1.74
C ILE A 58 -18.81 -9.52 3.01
N GLY A 59 -18.82 -10.67 3.67
CA GLY A 59 -19.69 -10.90 4.82
C GLY A 59 -21.18 -10.78 4.46
N GLU A 60 -22.01 -10.42 5.43
CA GLU A 60 -23.47 -10.34 5.23
C GLU A 60 -23.87 -9.12 4.40
N ASP A 61 -23.27 -7.95 4.65
CA ASP A 61 -23.71 -6.67 4.07
C ASP A 61 -22.65 -5.92 3.24
N GLY A 62 -21.44 -6.45 3.11
CA GLY A 62 -20.35 -5.78 2.39
C GLY A 62 -20.34 -6.11 0.90
N GLU A 63 -19.99 -5.12 0.07
CA GLU A 63 -19.69 -5.33 -1.35
C GLU A 63 -18.24 -4.91 -1.62
N GLY A 64 -17.62 -5.56 -2.61
CA GLY A 64 -16.30 -5.17 -3.09
C GLY A 64 -16.00 -5.67 -4.49
N TYR A 65 -14.74 -5.51 -4.87
CA TYR A 65 -14.22 -5.88 -6.17
C TYR A 65 -13.04 -6.85 -6.01
N SER A 66 -13.14 -8.01 -6.62
CA SER A 66 -12.02 -8.92 -6.83
C SER A 66 -11.34 -8.54 -8.14
N VAL A 67 -10.05 -8.22 -8.07
CA VAL A 67 -9.23 -7.78 -9.19
C VAL A 67 -8.22 -8.88 -9.53
N GLU A 68 -8.22 -9.36 -10.77
CA GLU A 68 -7.25 -10.34 -11.26
C GLU A 68 -5.92 -9.66 -11.63
N GLY A 69 -5.32 -8.99 -10.65
CA GLY A 69 -4.08 -8.23 -10.77
C GLY A 69 -3.36 -8.12 -9.42
N THR A 70 -2.25 -7.40 -9.42
CA THR A 70 -1.42 -7.10 -8.24
C THR A 70 -2.16 -6.19 -7.25
N PRO A 71 -1.74 -6.13 -5.96
CA PRO A 71 -2.31 -5.19 -5.00
C PRO A 71 -2.27 -3.72 -5.46
N ALA A 72 -1.18 -3.30 -6.11
CA ALA A 72 -1.05 -1.97 -6.68
C ALA A 72 -2.07 -1.76 -7.82
N GLU A 73 -2.21 -2.72 -8.74
CA GLU A 73 -3.23 -2.64 -9.78
C GLU A 73 -4.66 -2.55 -9.22
N ALA A 74 -4.95 -3.30 -8.15
CA ALA A 74 -6.23 -3.24 -7.47
C ALA A 74 -6.49 -1.84 -6.86
N ALA A 75 -5.50 -1.25 -6.18
CA ALA A 75 -5.60 0.10 -5.65
C ALA A 75 -5.77 1.15 -6.76
N GLY A 76 -4.96 1.07 -7.81
CA GLY A 76 -5.04 1.98 -8.96
C GLY A 76 -6.38 1.91 -9.68
N LEU A 77 -6.92 0.71 -9.92
CA LEU A 77 -8.26 0.53 -10.51
C LEU A 77 -9.36 1.05 -9.59
N GLY A 78 -9.25 0.80 -8.28
CA GLY A 78 -10.14 1.34 -7.26
C GLY A 78 -10.26 2.86 -7.38
N ILE A 79 -9.12 3.55 -7.39
CA ILE A 79 -9.00 5.00 -7.44
C ILE A 79 -9.47 5.57 -8.79
N MET A 80 -9.00 5.02 -9.90
CA MET A 80 -9.19 5.61 -11.22
C MET A 80 -10.51 5.25 -11.91
N ALA A 81 -10.98 4.01 -11.72
CA ALA A 81 -12.03 3.44 -12.55
C ALA A 81 -13.28 3.06 -11.76
N LEU A 82 -13.12 2.51 -10.56
CA LEU A 82 -14.22 1.96 -9.76
C LEU A 82 -14.88 3.01 -8.84
N SER A 83 -14.21 4.13 -8.58
CA SER A 83 -14.73 5.25 -7.79
C SER A 83 -15.84 6.05 -8.47
N GLY A 84 -16.09 5.81 -9.76
CA GLY A 84 -17.01 6.65 -10.55
C GLY A 84 -16.53 8.10 -10.71
N GLY A 85 -15.24 8.36 -10.49
CA GLY A 85 -14.62 9.69 -10.60
C GLY A 85 -14.64 10.51 -9.29
N ALA A 86 -15.11 9.94 -8.18
CA ALA A 86 -14.98 10.57 -6.87
C ALA A 86 -13.55 10.39 -6.32
N PRO A 87 -12.91 11.44 -5.78
CA PRO A 87 -11.63 11.29 -5.09
C PRO A 87 -11.81 10.49 -3.80
N PHE A 88 -10.75 9.80 -3.38
CA PHE A 88 -10.69 9.17 -2.05
C PHE A 88 -10.01 10.10 -1.06
N ASP A 89 -10.65 10.31 0.10
CA ASP A 89 -10.06 11.10 1.19
C ASP A 89 -8.92 10.34 1.90
N LEU A 90 -8.96 9.01 1.85
CA LEU A 90 -7.96 8.11 2.43
C LEU A 90 -8.05 6.74 1.78
N VAL A 91 -6.90 6.13 1.51
CA VAL A 91 -6.77 4.72 1.13
C VAL A 91 -6.13 3.94 2.27
N ILE A 92 -6.71 2.80 2.60
CA ILE A 92 -6.15 1.87 3.59
C ILE A 92 -5.83 0.57 2.87
N ALA A 93 -4.55 0.19 2.86
CA ALA A 93 -4.10 -1.09 2.36
C ALA A 93 -3.82 -2.01 3.54
N GLY A 94 -4.53 -3.13 3.65
CA GLY A 94 -4.39 -4.07 4.75
C GLY A 94 -5.73 -4.67 5.19
N ILE A 95 -5.78 -5.39 6.31
CA ILE A 95 -4.66 -5.63 7.25
C ILE A 95 -3.88 -6.86 6.79
N ASN A 96 -2.57 -6.70 6.54
CA ASN A 96 -1.71 -7.80 6.14
C ASN A 96 -1.45 -8.77 7.31
N ARG A 97 -1.35 -10.06 7.02
CA ARG A 97 -0.83 -11.07 7.96
C ARG A 97 0.69 -11.18 7.80
N GLY A 98 1.44 -10.85 8.84
CA GLY A 98 2.89 -10.71 8.83
C GLY A 98 3.32 -9.25 8.67
N GLU A 99 4.44 -8.90 9.30
CA GLU A 99 5.00 -7.57 9.30
C GLU A 99 5.63 -7.18 7.97
N ASN A 100 5.69 -5.87 7.72
CA ASN A 100 6.35 -5.25 6.58
C ASN A 100 7.26 -4.11 7.09
N THR A 101 8.16 -4.44 8.02
CA THR A 101 9.12 -3.50 8.62
C THR A 101 10.43 -3.44 7.84
N GLY A 102 11.19 -2.37 8.00
CA GLY A 102 12.52 -2.23 7.42
C GLY A 102 12.53 -2.44 5.91
N LEU A 103 13.55 -3.13 5.39
CA LEU A 103 13.68 -3.42 3.96
C LEU A 103 12.61 -4.38 3.43
N ALA A 104 11.92 -5.15 4.29
CA ALA A 104 10.84 -6.03 3.86
C ALA A 104 9.65 -5.24 3.28
N ASN A 105 9.48 -3.98 3.68
CA ASN A 105 8.44 -3.11 3.15
C ASN A 105 8.51 -2.93 1.62
N LEU A 106 9.69 -3.06 1.00
CA LEU A 106 9.92 -2.81 -0.42
C LEU A 106 9.28 -3.87 -1.31
N TYR A 107 9.15 -5.08 -0.78
CA TYR A 107 8.58 -6.23 -1.48
C TYR A 107 7.11 -6.45 -1.11
N SER A 108 6.58 -5.62 -0.22
CA SER A 108 5.22 -5.78 0.30
C SER A 108 4.18 -5.31 -0.69
N GLY A 109 3.26 -6.22 -1.05
CA GLY A 109 2.07 -5.89 -1.80
C GLY A 109 1.20 -4.84 -1.11
N THR A 110 1.06 -4.93 0.22
CA THR A 110 0.26 -4.01 1.03
C THR A 110 0.85 -2.60 1.03
N VAL A 111 2.17 -2.47 1.21
CA VAL A 111 2.85 -1.17 1.14
C VAL A 111 2.78 -0.61 -0.28
N ASN A 112 3.00 -1.43 -1.30
CA ASN A 112 2.93 -0.99 -2.70
C ASN A 112 1.52 -0.56 -3.13
N ALA A 113 0.46 -1.14 -2.57
CA ALA A 113 -0.91 -0.65 -2.77
C ALA A 113 -1.14 0.74 -2.17
N ALA A 114 -0.60 1.02 -0.98
CA ALA A 114 -0.64 2.36 -0.38
C ALA A 114 0.23 3.37 -1.16
N MET A 115 1.40 2.96 -1.65
CA MET A 115 2.25 3.79 -2.51
C MET A 115 1.55 4.14 -3.82
N GLU A 116 0.84 3.19 -4.44
CA GLU A 116 0.05 3.46 -5.65
C GLU A 116 -1.03 4.52 -5.39
N ALA A 117 -1.67 4.50 -4.22
CA ALA A 117 -2.61 5.55 -3.84
C ALA A 117 -1.94 6.92 -3.74
N LEU A 118 -0.74 6.96 -3.15
CA LEU A 118 0.06 8.15 -3.01
C LEU A 118 0.52 8.73 -4.35
N VAL A 119 0.91 7.86 -5.31
CA VAL A 119 1.21 8.24 -6.72
C VAL A 119 0.03 8.95 -7.37
N ARG A 120 -1.20 8.60 -6.96
CA ARG A 120 -2.45 9.17 -7.46
C ARG A 120 -2.96 10.35 -6.63
N GLY A 121 -2.17 10.81 -5.66
CA GLY A 121 -2.47 11.96 -4.82
C GLY A 121 -3.45 11.68 -3.69
N ALA A 122 -3.77 10.42 -3.39
CA ALA A 122 -4.61 10.05 -2.26
C ALA A 122 -3.74 9.79 -1.01
N PRO A 123 -4.08 10.35 0.16
CA PRO A 123 -3.47 9.97 1.43
C PRO A 123 -3.62 8.47 1.67
N ALA A 124 -2.60 7.82 2.24
CA ALA A 124 -2.62 6.36 2.39
C ALA A 124 -2.01 5.85 3.70
N ILE A 125 -2.54 4.72 4.17
CA ILE A 125 -2.02 3.94 5.29
C ILE A 125 -1.88 2.49 4.84
N ALA A 126 -0.69 1.91 4.97
CA ALA A 126 -0.48 0.47 4.92
C ALA A 126 -0.51 -0.10 6.34
N VAL A 127 -1.25 -1.17 6.56
CA VAL A 127 -1.36 -1.81 7.89
C VAL A 127 -1.06 -3.29 7.81
N SER A 128 -0.20 -3.74 8.73
CA SER A 128 0.20 -5.12 8.89
C SER A 128 0.08 -5.54 10.36
N GLN A 129 -0.34 -6.77 10.61
CA GLN A 129 -0.37 -7.36 11.94
C GLN A 129 0.55 -8.56 12.02
N ASP A 130 1.03 -8.85 13.23
CA ASP A 130 1.80 -10.06 13.51
C ASP A 130 1.05 -11.33 13.07
N ALA A 131 1.77 -12.25 12.44
CA ALA A 131 1.20 -13.52 11.99
C ALA A 131 0.75 -14.44 13.15
N ALA A 132 1.22 -14.17 14.37
CA ALA A 132 0.85 -14.91 15.58
C ALA A 132 -0.56 -14.57 16.12
N TYR A 133 -1.29 -13.62 15.52
CA TYR A 133 -2.66 -13.27 15.92
C TYR A 133 -3.75 -14.29 15.51
N ASP A 134 -3.41 -15.49 15.04
CA ASP A 134 -4.37 -16.54 14.61
C ASP A 134 -5.54 -16.02 13.75
N ASP A 135 -5.24 -15.11 12.82
CA ASP A 135 -6.21 -14.45 11.93
C ASP A 135 -7.33 -13.66 12.65
N ASP A 136 -7.16 -13.33 13.92
CA ASP A 136 -7.99 -12.33 14.60
C ASP A 136 -7.48 -10.93 14.26
N PHE A 137 -8.30 -10.19 13.50
CA PHE A 137 -8.01 -8.82 13.08
C PHE A 137 -8.76 -7.77 13.91
N ALA A 138 -9.55 -8.15 14.91
CA ALA A 138 -10.45 -7.22 15.60
C ALA A 138 -9.70 -6.06 16.26
N PHE A 139 -8.62 -6.37 16.98
CA PHE A 139 -7.76 -5.35 17.60
C PHE A 139 -7.12 -4.45 16.54
N SER A 140 -6.51 -5.04 15.52
CA SER A 140 -5.82 -4.34 14.45
C SER A 140 -6.76 -3.44 13.65
N ALA A 141 -7.99 -3.89 13.39
CA ALA A 141 -9.02 -3.11 12.70
C ALA A 141 -9.50 -1.92 13.54
N ALA A 142 -9.74 -2.13 14.84
CA ALA A 142 -10.11 -1.05 15.75
C ALA A 142 -9.00 0.01 15.86
N LEU A 143 -7.73 -0.41 15.89
CA LEU A 143 -6.59 0.51 15.92
C LEU A 143 -6.42 1.23 14.57
N THR A 144 -6.57 0.53 13.45
CA THR A 144 -6.56 1.10 12.09
C THR A 144 -7.60 2.19 11.95
N ARG A 145 -8.81 1.98 12.47
CA ARG A 145 -9.86 3.00 12.45
C ARG A 145 -9.43 4.28 13.19
N LYS A 146 -8.78 4.15 14.35
CA LYS A 146 -8.26 5.30 15.10
C LYS A 146 -7.18 6.06 14.32
N PHE A 147 -6.31 5.36 13.60
CA PHE A 147 -5.33 6.00 12.71
C PHE A 147 -6.01 6.71 11.54
N ALA A 148 -7.00 6.06 10.90
CA ALA A 148 -7.77 6.65 9.82
C ALA A 148 -8.47 7.94 10.25
N ASP A 149 -9.17 7.93 11.40
CA ASP A 149 -9.85 9.12 11.94
C ASP A 149 -8.85 10.27 12.20
N ARG A 150 -7.64 9.96 12.67
CA ARG A 150 -6.58 10.97 12.86
C ARG A 150 -6.04 11.50 11.55
N VAL A 151 -5.78 10.65 10.56
CA VAL A 151 -5.31 11.08 9.23
C VAL A 151 -6.37 11.96 8.54
N LEU A 152 -7.64 11.59 8.61
CA LEU A 152 -8.73 12.40 8.06
C LEU A 152 -8.88 13.74 8.78
N LYS A 153 -8.60 13.80 10.09
CA LYS A 153 -8.69 15.03 10.88
C LYS A 153 -7.50 15.97 10.70
N TYR A 154 -6.28 15.43 10.67
CA TYR A 154 -5.04 16.22 10.73
C TYR A 154 -4.30 16.30 9.39
N GLY A 155 -4.64 15.43 8.43
CA GLY A 155 -3.92 15.26 7.18
C GLY A 155 -2.60 14.51 7.32
N LEU A 156 -1.93 14.30 6.18
CA LEU A 156 -0.54 13.86 6.09
C LEU A 156 0.26 14.90 5.29
N PRO A 157 1.58 15.00 5.51
CA PRO A 157 2.44 15.76 4.62
C PRO A 157 2.27 15.28 3.16
N GLN A 158 2.39 16.21 2.21
CA GLN A 158 2.28 15.88 0.79
C GLN A 158 3.34 14.83 0.40
N GLY A 159 2.92 13.79 -0.32
CA GLY A 159 3.83 12.74 -0.78
C GLY A 159 4.31 11.80 0.33
N VAL A 160 3.60 11.73 1.46
CA VAL A 160 3.87 10.80 2.57
C VAL A 160 2.67 9.89 2.85
N MET A 161 2.94 8.59 3.04
CA MET A 161 2.01 7.60 3.57
C MET A 161 2.49 7.05 4.92
N LEU A 162 1.62 6.39 5.68
CA LEU A 162 2.01 5.71 6.93
C LEU A 162 2.08 4.19 6.74
N ASN A 163 3.23 3.59 7.05
CA ASN A 163 3.36 2.13 7.19
C ASN A 163 3.25 1.76 8.67
N VAL A 164 2.23 0.98 9.02
CA VAL A 164 1.89 0.61 10.39
C VAL A 164 2.06 -0.89 10.58
N ASN A 165 2.87 -1.30 11.56
CA ASN A 165 3.02 -2.70 11.94
C ASN A 165 2.60 -2.90 13.39
N ILE A 166 1.70 -3.86 13.62
CA ILE A 166 1.06 -4.12 14.91
C ILE A 166 1.60 -5.45 15.46
N PRO A 167 2.49 -5.43 16.47
CA PRO A 167 2.99 -6.64 17.10
C PRO A 167 1.95 -7.24 18.06
N VAL A 168 2.17 -8.49 18.49
CA VAL A 168 1.41 -9.09 19.59
C VAL A 168 1.63 -8.32 20.89
N ASP A 169 0.56 -8.14 21.67
CA ASP A 169 0.54 -7.45 22.97
C ASP A 169 1.24 -6.08 22.94
N PRO A 170 0.76 -5.13 22.12
CA PRO A 170 1.44 -3.87 21.90
C PRO A 170 1.48 -3.02 23.18
N ARG A 171 2.66 -2.50 23.49
CA ARG A 171 2.96 -1.67 24.67
C ARG A 171 2.67 -0.18 24.46
N GLY A 172 2.51 0.23 23.21
CA GLY A 172 2.30 1.62 22.82
C GLY A 172 2.48 1.81 21.32
N VAL A 173 2.43 3.07 20.88
CA VAL A 173 2.64 3.48 19.48
C VAL A 173 3.85 4.39 19.42
N VAL A 174 4.75 4.14 18.46
CA VAL A 174 5.94 4.96 18.23
C VAL A 174 6.07 5.31 16.75
N ILE A 175 6.52 6.53 16.47
CA ILE A 175 6.85 6.97 15.11
C ILE A 175 8.36 6.84 14.95
N VAL A 176 8.78 6.04 13.98
CA VAL A 176 10.19 5.65 13.80
C VAL A 176 10.52 5.52 12.30
N PRO A 177 11.78 5.71 11.89
CA PRO A 177 12.17 5.48 10.50
C PRO A 177 12.08 4.00 10.14
N SER A 178 11.82 3.69 8.87
CA SER A 178 11.86 2.31 8.39
C SER A 178 13.29 1.88 8.11
N ARG A 179 13.84 0.96 8.92
CA ARG A 179 15.24 0.54 8.85
C ARG A 179 15.45 -0.89 9.36
N GLY A 180 16.51 -1.50 8.85
CA GLY A 180 16.91 -2.85 9.22
C GLY A 180 16.20 -3.94 8.42
N LEU A 181 16.44 -5.18 8.82
CA LEU A 181 15.84 -6.37 8.25
C LEU A 181 15.84 -7.48 9.31
N SER A 182 14.66 -7.99 9.65
CA SER A 182 14.48 -9.08 10.62
C SER A 182 14.61 -10.47 9.97
N VAL A 183 14.20 -10.60 8.70
CA VAL A 183 14.18 -11.86 7.96
C VAL A 183 14.59 -11.61 6.51
N ALA A 184 15.49 -12.43 5.98
CA ALA A 184 15.91 -12.40 4.59
C ALA A 184 15.77 -13.76 3.92
N VAL A 185 15.68 -13.76 2.59
CA VAL A 185 15.83 -14.97 1.80
C VAL A 185 17.30 -15.39 1.81
N ALA A 186 17.59 -16.54 2.41
CA ALA A 186 18.95 -17.10 2.50
C ALA A 186 19.26 -18.10 1.37
N GLY A 187 18.25 -18.48 0.59
CA GLY A 187 18.40 -19.36 -0.57
C GLY A 187 17.07 -19.93 -1.04
N PHE A 188 17.12 -20.94 -1.91
CA PHE A 188 15.94 -21.62 -2.43
C PHE A 188 16.10 -23.14 -2.34
N ASP A 189 15.03 -23.83 -1.96
CA ASP A 189 14.87 -25.28 -2.09
C ASP A 189 14.22 -25.58 -3.44
N ALA A 190 14.82 -26.49 -4.21
CA ALA A 190 14.29 -26.92 -5.51
C ALA A 190 13.57 -28.27 -5.36
N SER A 191 12.36 -28.38 -5.92
CA SER A 191 11.60 -29.63 -5.98
C SER A 191 10.92 -29.78 -7.34
N GLU A 192 11.17 -30.90 -8.02
CA GLU A 192 10.46 -31.27 -9.25
C GLU A 192 8.99 -31.55 -8.98
N GLN A 193 8.13 -31.12 -9.90
CA GLN A 193 6.69 -31.34 -9.92
C GLN A 193 6.34 -32.48 -10.89
N GLU A 194 5.13 -33.02 -10.78
CA GLU A 194 4.67 -34.15 -11.61
C GLU A 194 4.67 -33.86 -13.12
N ASP A 195 4.52 -32.59 -13.52
CA ASP A 195 4.52 -32.13 -14.92
C ASP A 195 5.93 -31.81 -15.46
N GLY A 196 6.97 -32.06 -14.66
CA GLY A 196 8.36 -31.74 -15.00
C GLY A 196 8.77 -30.29 -14.73
N ALA A 197 7.89 -29.45 -14.18
CA ALA A 197 8.29 -28.14 -13.68
C ALA A 197 9.16 -28.26 -12.42
N VAL A 198 10.00 -27.26 -12.14
CA VAL A 198 10.77 -27.18 -10.89
C VAL A 198 10.24 -26.01 -10.06
N LEU A 199 9.75 -26.32 -8.86
CA LEU A 199 9.38 -25.32 -7.87
C LEU A 199 10.62 -24.90 -7.08
N TYR A 200 10.89 -23.60 -7.01
CA TYR A 200 11.90 -23.00 -6.14
C TYR A 200 11.22 -22.30 -4.96
N ALA A 201 11.25 -22.93 -3.78
CA ALA A 201 10.68 -22.36 -2.55
C ALA A 201 11.76 -21.55 -1.79
N PRO A 202 11.48 -20.31 -1.36
CA PRO A 202 12.46 -19.53 -0.62
C PRO A 202 12.70 -20.09 0.78
N ARG A 203 13.97 -20.22 1.16
CA ARG A 203 14.37 -20.44 2.56
C ARG A 203 14.61 -19.10 3.24
N MET A 204 13.86 -18.84 4.29
CA MET A 204 14.00 -17.63 5.10
C MET A 204 15.01 -17.86 6.22
N ALA A 205 15.81 -16.85 6.56
CA ALA A 205 16.68 -16.83 7.73
C ALA A 205 16.47 -15.55 8.52
N ALA A 206 16.54 -15.66 9.85
CA ALA A 206 16.57 -14.50 10.72
C ALA A 206 17.85 -13.69 10.47
N VAL A 207 17.71 -12.37 10.47
CA VAL A 207 18.80 -11.41 10.31
C VAL A 207 18.82 -10.52 11.54
N ASN A 208 20.02 -10.18 12.02
CA ASN A 208 20.20 -9.33 13.19
C ASN A 208 20.60 -7.89 12.80
N ASP A 209 20.02 -7.39 11.71
CA ASP A 209 20.21 -6.00 11.26
C ASP A 209 19.08 -5.13 11.79
N MET A 210 19.26 -4.62 13.01
CA MET A 210 18.20 -3.92 13.75
C MET A 210 18.68 -2.59 14.32
N PRO A 211 19.06 -1.62 13.45
CA PRO A 211 19.31 -0.26 13.88
C PRO A 211 18.04 0.36 14.47
N ASP A 212 18.17 1.54 15.08
CA ASP A 212 17.01 2.29 15.57
C ASP A 212 16.03 2.59 14.42
N GLY A 213 14.85 1.97 14.51
CA GLY A 213 13.85 1.96 13.45
C GLY A 213 12.66 1.05 13.77
N ASP A 214 11.81 0.87 12.77
CA ASP A 214 10.56 0.10 12.84
C ASP A 214 10.75 -1.38 13.13
N VAL A 215 11.81 -2.04 12.64
CA VAL A 215 12.13 -3.44 12.96
C VAL A 215 12.35 -3.60 14.46
N ARG A 216 13.22 -2.77 15.04
CA ARG A 216 13.52 -2.80 16.49
C ARG A 216 12.27 -2.49 17.31
N ALA A 217 11.55 -1.42 16.96
CA ALA A 217 10.33 -1.02 17.66
C ALA A 217 9.27 -2.14 17.67
N TYR A 218 9.08 -2.79 16.53
CA TYR A 218 8.14 -3.90 16.38
C TYR A 218 8.50 -5.07 17.30
N LEU A 219 9.77 -5.49 17.31
CA LEU A 219 10.25 -6.60 18.15
C LEU A 219 10.23 -6.27 19.65
N GLU A 220 10.39 -5.00 20.02
CA GLU A 220 10.21 -4.51 21.39
C GLU A 220 8.74 -4.33 21.80
N ARG A 221 7.81 -4.79 20.95
CA ARG A 221 6.34 -4.78 21.10
C ARG A 221 5.72 -3.39 21.08
N TYR A 222 6.25 -2.48 20.28
CA TYR A 222 5.56 -1.23 19.94
C TYR A 222 4.90 -1.33 18.58
N VAL A 223 3.70 -0.74 18.44
CA VAL A 223 3.13 -0.47 17.12
C VAL A 223 4.05 0.54 16.44
N SER A 224 4.77 0.09 15.42
CA SER A 224 5.69 0.93 14.67
C SER A 224 4.94 1.65 13.57
N VAL A 225 5.12 2.97 13.50
CA VAL A 225 4.55 3.84 12.46
C VAL A 225 5.71 4.51 11.73
N ALA A 226 5.95 4.09 10.49
CA ALA A 226 6.97 4.69 9.63
C ALA A 226 6.32 5.58 8.56
N PRO A 227 6.60 6.89 8.53
CA PRO A 227 6.24 7.72 7.40
C PRO A 227 7.13 7.36 6.20
N LEU A 228 6.53 6.96 5.08
CA LEU A 228 7.24 6.62 3.86
C LEU A 228 6.87 7.61 2.74
N ALA A 229 7.88 8.00 1.95
CA ALA A 229 7.72 8.89 0.80
C ALA A 229 7.98 8.14 -0.52
N LEU A 230 7.49 8.70 -1.63
CA LEU A 230 7.74 8.17 -2.98
C LEU A 230 9.16 8.46 -3.47
N ASP A 231 9.71 9.61 -3.09
CA ASP A 231 11.05 10.00 -3.52
C ASP A 231 12.11 9.18 -2.77
N ARG A 232 12.89 8.42 -3.55
CA ARG A 232 13.97 7.57 -3.07
C ARG A 232 15.34 8.08 -3.52
N THR A 233 15.41 9.32 -4.00
CA THR A 233 16.64 9.96 -4.41
C THR A 233 17.60 10.05 -3.22
N SER A 234 18.79 9.46 -3.37
CA SER A 234 19.88 9.63 -2.41
C SER A 234 20.51 11.01 -2.62
N ASN A 235 19.99 12.02 -1.93
CA ASN A 235 20.44 13.41 -2.08
C ASN A 235 21.92 13.62 -1.69
N ASP A 236 22.47 12.76 -0.83
CA ASP A 236 23.87 12.85 -0.43
C ASP A 236 24.84 12.26 -1.48
N ALA A 237 24.34 11.41 -2.39
CA ALA A 237 25.18 10.70 -3.36
C ALA A 237 25.55 11.55 -4.60
N PHE A 238 24.88 12.68 -4.84
CA PHE A 238 25.10 13.48 -6.06
C PHE A 238 26.56 13.92 -6.23
N GLY A 239 27.22 14.33 -5.14
CA GLY A 239 28.62 14.76 -5.18
C GLY A 239 29.59 13.62 -5.52
N GLU A 240 29.31 12.41 -5.07
CA GLU A 240 30.15 11.23 -5.28
C GLU A 240 29.99 10.62 -6.69
N LEU A 241 28.88 10.92 -7.36
CA LEU A 241 28.53 10.37 -8.68
C LEU A 241 28.85 11.31 -9.85
N GLY A 242 29.57 12.42 -9.61
CA GLY A 242 29.91 13.41 -10.64
C GLY A 242 30.67 12.85 -11.84
N TRP A 243 31.45 11.79 -11.65
CA TRP A 243 32.21 11.08 -12.70
C TRP A 243 31.33 10.48 -13.79
N ILE A 244 30.02 10.27 -13.54
CA ILE A 244 29.08 9.82 -14.57
C ILE A 244 28.98 10.84 -15.72
N GLY A 245 29.21 12.13 -15.43
CA GLY A 245 29.19 13.20 -16.42
C GLY A 245 30.35 13.15 -17.44
N ASP A 246 31.38 12.34 -17.18
CA ASP A 246 32.57 12.25 -18.03
C ASP A 246 32.38 11.27 -19.21
N VAL A 247 31.19 10.67 -19.38
CA VAL A 247 30.88 9.76 -20.50
C VAL A 247 30.71 10.56 -21.80
N GLU A 248 31.65 10.38 -22.74
CA GLU A 248 31.60 10.95 -24.09
C GLU A 248 30.73 10.11 -25.04
N PHE A 249 30.02 10.76 -25.98
CA PHE A 249 29.19 10.14 -27.03
C PHE A 249 29.58 10.65 -28.42
#